data_AF-A0A529Y1N3-F1
#
_entry.id   AF-A0A529Y1N3-F1
#
_cell.length_a   1.000
_cell.length_b   1.000
_cell.length_c   1.000
_cell.angle_alpha   90.00
_cell.angle_beta   90.00
_cell.angle_gamma   90.00
#
_symmetry.space_group_name_H-M   'P 1'
#
loop_
_entity.id
_entity.type
_entity.pdbx_description
1 polymer ?
#
loop_
_entity_poly.entity_id
_entity_poly.type
_entity_poly.pdbx_seq_one_letter_code
_entity_poly.pdbx_strand_id
1 'polypeptide(L)'
;MAGDIDLGRLMADAAILFHFGGYSDAMRAGVIRQIIRISPAGDVLMDHSFSEKTITPFGQVYQAARLSNAATSYQKNFVSDADDAEPSEESKALQGELPTAWVEEFGFDFERLPALLSVFQDFAMEGQAIQIIPRSALLAALREKPLVSENDASRFLDAFTLVHRPDWSVSPKGFQPHAWQPWRFRRQLSVVSRPILAMDLSDDPT
;
A
#
# COMPACT_ATOMS: atom_id res chain seq x y z
N MET A 1 -13.08 29.38 3.33
CA MET A 1 -13.58 28.00 3.33
C MET A 1 -13.05 27.33 2.07
N ALA A 2 -11.76 26.98 2.09
CA ALA A 2 -11.07 26.26 1.04
C ALA A 2 -10.84 24.86 1.61
N GLY A 3 -11.52 23.84 1.09
CA GLY A 3 -11.44 22.49 1.65
C GLY A 3 -12.48 21.53 1.05
N ASP A 4 -13.74 21.98 0.90
CA ASP A 4 -14.82 21.06 0.52
C ASP A 4 -15.00 20.96 -1.01
N ILE A 5 -14.93 22.10 -1.73
CA ILE A 5 -14.98 22.13 -3.21
C ILE A 5 -13.71 21.50 -3.83
N ASP A 6 -12.60 21.54 -3.11
CA ASP A 6 -11.29 21.08 -3.61
C ASP A 6 -11.19 19.55 -3.53
N LEU A 7 -11.66 18.94 -2.44
CA LEU A 7 -11.63 17.49 -2.28
C LEU A 7 -12.51 16.77 -3.31
N GLY A 8 -13.73 17.27 -3.55
CA GLY A 8 -14.63 16.67 -4.55
C GLY A 8 -14.03 16.68 -5.95
N ARG A 9 -13.36 17.79 -6.32
CA ARG A 9 -12.65 17.90 -7.59
C ARG A 9 -11.44 16.96 -7.66
N LEU A 10 -10.62 16.90 -6.61
CA LEU A 10 -9.51 15.97 -6.50
C LEU A 10 -9.95 14.52 -6.63
N MET A 11 -11.07 14.15 -6.00
CA MET A 11 -11.66 12.81 -6.11
C MET A 11 -12.13 12.51 -7.54
N ALA A 12 -12.77 13.49 -8.20
CA ALA A 12 -13.19 13.35 -9.59
C ALA A 12 -11.98 13.16 -10.54
N ASP A 13 -10.96 13.99 -10.39
CA ASP A 13 -9.71 13.90 -11.18
C ASP A 13 -9.01 12.54 -10.94
N ALA A 14 -8.95 12.09 -9.68
CA ALA A 14 -8.40 10.78 -9.33
C ALA A 14 -9.20 9.62 -9.93
N ALA A 15 -10.53 9.71 -9.94
CA ALA A 15 -11.40 8.71 -10.55
C ALA A 15 -11.20 8.64 -12.07
N ILE A 16 -11.12 9.80 -12.75
CA ILE A 16 -10.83 9.88 -14.18
C ILE A 16 -9.47 9.25 -14.48
N LEU A 17 -8.44 9.60 -13.71
CA LEU A 17 -7.09 9.04 -13.85
C LEU A 17 -7.09 7.52 -13.65
N PHE A 18 -7.83 7.02 -12.66
CA PHE A 18 -7.97 5.59 -12.42
C PHE A 18 -8.60 4.87 -13.63
N HIS A 19 -9.71 5.40 -14.15
CA HIS A 19 -10.40 4.81 -15.30
C HIS A 19 -9.54 4.83 -16.56
N PHE A 20 -8.97 5.98 -16.93
CA PHE A 20 -8.13 6.08 -18.13
C PHE A 20 -6.83 5.29 -18.02
N GLY A 21 -6.23 5.24 -16.83
CA GLY A 21 -5.08 4.39 -16.56
C GLY A 21 -5.38 2.90 -16.79
N GLY A 22 -6.53 2.43 -16.29
CA GLY A 22 -7.01 1.06 -16.54
C GLY A 22 -7.20 0.74 -18.02
N TYR A 23 -7.81 1.65 -18.79
CA TYR A 23 -7.97 1.48 -20.24
C TYR A 23 -6.64 1.48 -20.99
N SER A 24 -5.72 2.39 -20.62
CA SER A 24 -4.38 2.44 -21.19
C SER A 24 -3.63 1.12 -21.01
N ASP A 25 -3.68 0.54 -19.80
CA ASP A 25 -3.06 -0.76 -19.53
C ASP A 25 -3.75 -1.90 -20.30
N ALA A 26 -5.08 -1.90 -20.38
CA ALA A 26 -5.82 -2.91 -21.16
C ALA A 26 -5.51 -2.84 -22.67
N MET A 27 -5.34 -1.63 -23.22
CA MET A 27 -4.92 -1.39 -24.60
C MET A 27 -3.51 -1.90 -24.86
N ARG A 28 -2.57 -1.62 -23.93
CA ARG A 28 -1.18 -2.08 -24.02
C ARG A 28 -1.07 -3.60 -23.90
N ALA A 29 -1.92 -4.22 -23.09
CA ALA A 29 -2.01 -5.67 -22.95
C ALA A 29 -2.72 -6.36 -24.13
N GLY A 30 -3.25 -5.60 -25.10
CA GLY A 30 -3.95 -6.13 -26.28
C GLY A 30 -5.33 -6.70 -25.98
N VAL A 31 -5.90 -6.39 -24.81
CA VAL A 31 -7.17 -6.93 -24.34
C VAL A 31 -8.37 -6.12 -24.85
N ILE A 32 -8.16 -4.83 -25.09
CA ILE A 32 -9.12 -3.94 -25.76
C ILE A 32 -8.47 -3.27 -26.98
N ARG A 33 -9.29 -2.86 -27.95
CA ARG A 33 -8.79 -2.19 -29.16
C ARG A 33 -8.19 -0.82 -28.82
N GLN A 34 -7.08 -0.48 -29.46
CA GLN A 34 -6.37 0.79 -29.28
C GLN A 34 -7.03 1.93 -30.06
N ILE A 35 -8.32 2.17 -29.83
CA ILE A 35 -9.11 3.20 -30.52
C ILE A 35 -9.70 4.13 -29.47
N ILE A 36 -9.40 5.42 -29.59
CA ILE A 36 -9.96 6.47 -28.73
C ILE A 36 -10.91 7.32 -29.57
N ARG A 37 -12.13 7.53 -29.09
CA ARG A 37 -13.10 8.44 -29.71
C ARG A 37 -13.48 9.54 -28.73
N ILE A 38 -13.72 10.75 -29.23
CA ILE A 38 -14.11 11.90 -28.41
C ILE A 38 -15.51 12.34 -28.85
N SER A 39 -16.43 12.50 -27.90
CA SER A 39 -17.78 13.00 -28.16
C SER A 39 -17.73 14.49 -28.54
N PRO A 40 -18.74 15.04 -29.24
CA PRO A 40 -18.83 16.47 -29.48
C PRO A 40 -18.89 17.32 -28.20
N ALA A 41 -19.28 16.72 -27.06
CA ALA A 41 -19.29 17.36 -25.76
C ALA A 41 -17.92 17.30 -25.05
N GLY A 42 -16.93 16.60 -25.63
CA GLY A 42 -15.57 16.47 -25.08
C GLY A 42 -15.33 15.20 -24.27
N ASP A 43 -16.30 14.28 -24.19
CA ASP A 43 -16.15 13.04 -23.43
C ASP A 43 -15.26 12.04 -24.17
N VAL A 44 -14.43 11.30 -23.43
CA VAL A 44 -13.65 10.20 -23.98
C VAL A 44 -14.52 8.94 -24.00
N LEU A 45 -14.85 8.47 -25.20
CA LEU A 45 -15.64 7.26 -25.42
C LEU A 45 -14.71 6.05 -25.46
N MET A 46 -14.91 5.11 -24.53
CA MET A 46 -14.14 3.88 -24.40
C MET A 46 -15.01 2.65 -24.71
N ASP A 47 -14.37 1.58 -25.20
CA ASP A 47 -15.02 0.29 -25.35
C ASP A 47 -15.11 -0.43 -24.00
N HIS A 48 -16.30 -0.43 -23.41
CA HIS A 48 -16.56 -1.07 -22.10
C HIS A 48 -16.86 -2.57 -22.22
N SER A 49 -16.95 -3.13 -23.43
CA SER A 49 -17.43 -4.50 -23.65
C SER A 49 -16.61 -5.56 -22.94
N PHE A 50 -15.28 -5.38 -22.87
CA PHE A 50 -14.40 -6.30 -22.14
C PHE A 50 -14.66 -6.25 -20.62
N SER A 51 -14.84 -5.06 -20.06
CA SER A 51 -15.15 -4.91 -18.64
C SER A 51 -16.49 -5.57 -18.31
N GLU A 52 -17.52 -5.27 -19.08
CA GLU A 52 -18.89 -5.74 -18.85
C GLU A 52 -19.07 -7.23 -19.10
N LYS A 53 -18.47 -7.78 -20.16
CA LYS A 53 -18.69 -9.17 -20.57
C LYS A 53 -17.69 -10.15 -19.97
N THR A 54 -16.54 -9.68 -19.49
CA THR A 54 -15.48 -10.56 -18.97
C THR A 54 -15.14 -10.24 -17.53
N ILE A 55 -14.74 -9.00 -17.21
CA ILE A 55 -14.25 -8.65 -15.87
C ILE A 55 -15.35 -8.72 -14.81
N THR A 56 -16.49 -8.06 -15.04
CA THR A 56 -17.59 -8.01 -14.07
C THR A 56 -18.16 -9.40 -13.74
N PRO A 57 -18.51 -10.25 -14.73
CA PRO A 57 -19.07 -11.58 -14.44
C PRO A 57 -18.07 -12.49 -13.75
N PHE A 58 -16.79 -12.47 -14.17
CA PHE A 58 -15.74 -13.22 -13.51
C PHE A 58 -15.59 -12.79 -12.04
N GLY A 59 -15.54 -11.48 -11.80
CA GLY A 59 -15.45 -10.92 -10.45
C GLY A 59 -16.63 -11.34 -9.57
N GLN A 60 -17.86 -11.28 -10.08
CA GLN A 60 -19.05 -11.68 -9.33
C GLN A 60 -19.02 -13.16 -8.93
N VAL A 61 -18.70 -14.05 -9.88
CA VAL A 61 -18.63 -15.51 -9.61
C VAL A 61 -17.51 -15.82 -8.61
N TYR A 62 -16.32 -15.26 -8.83
CA TYR A 62 -15.15 -15.53 -7.98
C TYR A 62 -15.33 -14.97 -6.56
N GLN A 63 -15.82 -13.74 -6.43
CA GLN A 63 -16.05 -13.11 -5.13
C GLN A 63 -17.19 -13.78 -4.37
N ALA A 64 -18.29 -14.17 -5.03
CA ALA A 64 -19.38 -14.90 -4.38
C ALA A 64 -18.92 -16.26 -3.85
N ALA A 65 -18.15 -17.01 -4.65
CA ALA A 65 -17.58 -18.29 -4.23
C ALA A 65 -16.60 -18.12 -3.06
N ARG A 66 -15.70 -17.13 -3.12
CA ARG A 66 -14.77 -16.83 -2.01
C ARG A 66 -15.50 -16.43 -0.73
N LEU A 67 -16.49 -15.54 -0.83
CA LEU A 67 -17.23 -15.07 0.33
C LEU A 67 -18.03 -16.21 0.98
N SER A 68 -18.69 -17.04 0.16
CA SER A 68 -19.41 -18.22 0.68
C SER A 68 -18.45 -19.20 1.38
N ASN A 69 -17.32 -19.51 0.77
CA ASN A 69 -16.32 -20.40 1.37
C ASN A 69 -15.74 -19.83 2.66
N ALA A 70 -15.44 -18.53 2.67
CA ALA A 70 -14.95 -17.83 3.85
C ALA A 70 -15.99 -17.85 4.97
N ALA A 71 -17.26 -17.54 4.68
CA ALA A 71 -18.34 -17.57 5.66
C ALA A 71 -18.56 -18.98 6.26
N THR A 72 -18.55 -20.03 5.44
CA THR A 72 -18.70 -21.42 5.92
C THR A 72 -17.51 -21.89 6.74
N SER A 73 -16.30 -21.42 6.42
CA SER A 73 -15.08 -21.84 7.10
C SER A 73 -14.70 -20.93 8.27
N TYR A 74 -15.33 -19.76 8.38
CA TYR A 74 -14.98 -18.72 9.37
C TYR A 74 -15.04 -19.28 10.79
N GLN A 75 -16.10 -20.03 11.12
CA GLN A 75 -16.29 -20.61 12.45
C GLN A 75 -15.18 -21.62 12.81
N LYS A 76 -14.60 -22.31 11.82
CA LYS A 76 -13.50 -23.27 12.05
C LYS A 76 -12.23 -22.59 12.53
N ASN A 77 -12.05 -21.29 12.24
CA ASN A 77 -10.88 -20.53 12.68
C ASN A 77 -10.94 -20.14 14.17
N PHE A 78 -12.08 -20.35 14.85
CA PHE A 78 -12.28 -19.97 16.26
C PHE A 78 -12.59 -21.17 17.17
N VAL A 79 -12.57 -22.40 16.64
CA VAL A 79 -12.69 -23.61 17.48
C VAL A 79 -11.35 -23.83 18.19
N SER A 80 -11.39 -23.90 19.52
CA SER A 80 -10.24 -23.78 20.43
C SER A 80 -9.27 -24.97 20.44
N ASP A 81 -9.26 -25.82 19.42
CA ASP A 81 -8.24 -26.88 19.31
C ASP A 81 -6.88 -26.32 18.84
N ALA A 82 -6.79 -25.01 18.58
CA ALA A 82 -5.59 -24.32 18.12
C ALA A 82 -4.52 -24.11 19.21
N ASP A 83 -4.88 -24.14 20.50
CA ASP A 83 -3.91 -23.97 21.59
C ASP A 83 -3.03 -25.24 21.81
N ASP A 84 -3.50 -26.40 21.36
CA ASP A 84 -2.78 -27.70 21.47
C ASP A 84 -2.37 -28.29 20.11
N ALA A 85 -2.69 -27.63 18.99
CA ALA A 85 -2.30 -28.09 17.67
C ALA A 85 -0.81 -27.80 17.41
N GLU A 86 0.00 -28.84 17.22
CA GLU A 86 1.36 -28.65 16.73
C GLU A 86 1.33 -27.89 15.39
N PRO A 87 2.21 -26.88 15.20
CA PRO A 87 2.30 -26.20 13.93
C PRO A 87 2.55 -27.21 12.81
N SER A 88 1.87 -27.08 11.67
CA SER A 88 2.16 -27.93 10.52
C SER A 88 3.63 -27.82 10.11
N GLU A 89 4.18 -28.84 9.47
CA GLU A 89 5.57 -28.80 8.97
C GLU A 89 5.79 -27.61 8.01
N GLU A 90 4.77 -27.23 7.23
CA GLU A 90 4.79 -26.03 6.38
C GLU A 90 4.85 -24.74 7.22
N SER A 91 4.15 -24.69 8.35
CA SER A 91 4.18 -23.55 9.27
C SER A 91 5.55 -23.43 9.96
N LYS A 92 6.15 -24.57 10.36
CA LYS A 92 7.51 -24.62 10.93
C LYS A 92 8.56 -24.18 9.91
N ALA A 93 8.47 -24.64 8.67
CA ALA A 93 9.36 -24.23 7.59
C ALA A 93 9.25 -22.72 7.30
N LEU A 94 8.02 -22.20 7.19
CA LEU A 94 7.78 -20.77 6.98
C LEU A 94 8.30 -19.92 8.14
N GLN A 95 8.16 -20.38 9.39
CA GLN A 95 8.72 -19.70 10.56
C GLN A 95 10.25 -19.63 10.53
N GLY A 96 10.93 -20.62 9.93
CA GLY A 96 12.38 -20.61 9.75
C GLY A 96 12.86 -19.68 8.62
N GLU A 97 12.10 -19.59 7.52
CA GLU A 97 12.47 -18.77 6.35
C GLU A 97 12.12 -17.28 6.52
N LEU A 98 11.04 -16.99 7.26
CA LEU A 98 10.50 -15.64 7.41
C LEU A 98 11.53 -14.62 7.96
N PRO A 99 12.32 -14.91 9.02
CA PRO A 99 13.31 -13.95 9.51
C PRO A 99 14.36 -13.59 8.45
N THR A 100 14.79 -14.57 7.65
CA THR A 100 15.76 -14.36 6.58
C THR A 100 15.17 -13.49 5.48
N ALA A 101 13.99 -13.86 4.97
CA ALA A 101 13.30 -13.08 3.95
C ALA A 101 12.97 -11.65 4.42
N TRP A 102 12.61 -11.49 5.69
CA TRP A 102 12.35 -10.19 6.29
C TRP A 102 13.58 -9.28 6.29
N VAL A 103 14.73 -9.80 6.71
CA VAL A 103 15.99 -9.04 6.72
C VAL A 103 16.41 -8.69 5.29
N GLU A 104 16.21 -9.59 4.32
CA GLU A 104 16.48 -9.30 2.91
C GLU A 104 15.58 -8.18 2.35
N GLU A 105 14.30 -8.14 2.74
CA GLU A 105 13.35 -7.14 2.26
C GLU A 105 13.49 -5.79 2.96
N PHE A 106 13.61 -5.79 4.30
CA PHE A 106 13.53 -4.59 5.14
C PHE A 106 14.86 -4.15 5.74
N GLY A 107 15.86 -5.03 5.79
CA GLY A 107 17.21 -4.70 6.25
C GLY A 107 17.39 -4.59 7.77
N PHE A 108 16.43 -5.05 8.57
CA PHE A 108 16.51 -5.12 10.04
C PHE A 108 15.74 -6.34 10.57
N ASP A 109 16.05 -6.83 11.77
CA ASP A 109 15.42 -8.02 12.35
C ASP A 109 13.93 -7.82 12.66
N PHE A 110 13.10 -8.82 12.33
CA PHE A 110 11.65 -8.79 12.58
C PHE A 110 11.31 -8.51 14.06
N GLU A 111 12.13 -9.01 14.99
CA GLU A 111 11.97 -8.81 16.44
C GLU A 111 12.05 -7.34 16.88
N ARG A 112 12.61 -6.44 16.06
CA ARG A 112 12.70 -5.00 16.37
C ARG A 112 11.40 -4.26 16.08
N LEU A 113 10.54 -4.83 15.24
CA LEU A 113 9.33 -4.16 14.75
C LEU A 113 8.40 -3.68 15.89
N PRO A 114 8.10 -4.47 16.94
CA PRO A 114 7.26 -3.99 18.04
C PRO A 114 7.85 -2.77 18.77
N ALA A 115 9.16 -2.76 19.00
CA ALA A 115 9.84 -1.64 19.66
C ALA A 115 9.78 -0.37 18.79
N LEU A 116 10.03 -0.50 17.48
CA LEU A 116 9.93 0.59 16.51
C LEU A 116 8.50 1.15 16.43
N LEU A 117 7.48 0.27 16.38
CA LEU A 117 6.08 0.68 16.31
C LEU A 117 5.58 1.36 17.61
N SER A 118 6.17 1.03 18.76
CA SER A 118 5.80 1.65 20.04
C SER A 118 6.04 3.17 20.07
N VAL A 119 6.97 3.71 19.27
CA VAL A 119 7.19 5.16 19.17
C VAL A 119 5.93 5.88 18.68
N PHE A 120 5.22 5.30 17.71
CA PHE A 120 3.98 5.88 17.20
C PHE A 120 2.85 5.79 18.22
N GLN A 121 2.87 4.78 19.10
CA GLN A 121 1.92 4.68 20.20
C GLN A 121 2.18 5.79 21.23
N ASP A 122 3.44 6.08 21.53
CA ASP A 122 3.82 7.19 22.43
C ASP A 122 3.33 8.53 21.86
N PHE A 123 3.57 8.79 20.57
CA PHE A 123 3.05 9.99 19.90
C PHE A 123 1.52 10.05 19.88
N ALA A 124 0.84 8.91 19.76
CA ALA A 124 -0.62 8.87 19.80
C ALA A 124 -1.16 9.16 21.21
N MET A 125 -0.45 8.75 22.27
CA MET A 125 -0.81 9.07 23.66
C MET A 125 -0.75 10.58 23.95
N GLU A 126 0.06 11.34 23.22
CA GLU A 126 0.10 12.81 23.28
C GLU A 126 -1.15 13.49 22.71
N GLY A 127 -2.06 12.73 22.09
CA GLY A 127 -3.42 13.16 21.75
C GLY A 127 -3.62 13.72 20.35
N GLN A 128 -2.63 13.62 19.46
CA GLN A 128 -2.77 14.02 18.06
C GLN A 128 -2.75 12.79 17.13
N ALA A 129 -3.77 12.67 16.28
CA ALA A 129 -3.88 11.60 15.29
C ALA A 129 -2.87 11.75 14.13
N ILE A 130 -2.38 12.98 13.91
CA ILE A 130 -1.36 13.32 12.91
C ILE A 130 -0.31 14.14 13.63
N GLN A 131 0.95 13.72 13.51
CA GLN A 131 2.11 14.39 14.08
C GLN A 131 3.02 14.81 12.92
N ILE A 132 3.39 16.09 12.87
CA ILE A 132 4.30 16.66 11.88
C ILE A 132 5.60 16.95 12.61
N ILE A 133 6.61 16.11 12.39
CA ILE A 133 7.90 16.18 13.08
C ILE A 133 9.03 16.01 12.08
N PRO A 134 10.20 16.65 12.29
CA PRO A 134 11.36 16.43 11.45
C PRO A 134 11.79 14.96 11.44
N ARG A 135 12.22 14.44 10.29
CA ARG A 135 12.75 13.07 10.16
C ARG A 135 13.86 12.79 11.17
N SER A 136 14.71 13.76 11.46
CA SER A 136 15.79 13.67 12.46
C SER A 136 15.26 13.45 13.87
N ALA A 137 14.17 14.12 14.25
CA ALA A 137 13.52 13.95 15.55
C ALA A 137 12.84 12.58 15.67
N LEU A 138 12.16 12.12 14.61
CA LEU A 138 11.59 10.78 14.55
C LEU A 138 12.68 9.70 14.66
N LEU A 139 13.79 9.89 13.94
CA LEU A 139 14.95 8.99 13.98
C LEU A 139 15.57 8.94 15.39
N ALA A 140 15.67 10.07 16.09
CA ALA A 140 16.13 10.12 17.47
C ALA A 140 15.20 9.32 18.40
N ALA A 141 13.87 9.55 18.31
CA ALA A 141 12.89 8.83 19.12
C ALA A 141 12.92 7.30 18.89
N LEU A 142 13.14 6.86 17.63
CA LEU A 142 13.30 5.44 17.31
C LEU A 142 14.56 4.83 17.94
N ARG A 143 15.67 5.59 18.02
CA ARG A 143 16.93 5.13 18.61
C ARG A 143 16.89 5.01 20.13
N GLU A 144 16.00 5.74 20.80
CA GLU A 144 15.83 5.64 22.25
C GLU A 144 15.17 4.31 22.66
N LYS A 145 14.57 3.58 21.72
CA LYS A 145 13.91 2.32 22.02
C LYS A 145 14.93 1.21 22.31
N PRO A 146 14.69 0.38 23.36
CA PRO A 146 15.55 -0.75 23.66
C PRO A 146 15.67 -1.68 22.46
N LEU A 147 16.85 -2.29 22.30
CA LEU A 147 17.16 -3.28 21.27
C LEU A 147 17.19 -2.75 19.82
N VAL A 148 16.93 -1.45 19.59
CA VAL A 148 16.99 -0.83 18.26
C VAL A 148 18.40 -0.26 18.06
N SER A 149 19.12 -0.77 17.05
CA SER A 149 20.39 -0.16 16.64
C SER A 149 20.17 1.08 15.77
N GLU A 150 21.22 1.88 15.59
CA GLU A 150 21.18 3.04 14.69
C GLU A 150 20.81 2.65 13.25
N ASN A 151 21.30 1.50 12.78
CA ASN A 151 20.99 0.98 11.46
C ASN A 151 19.52 0.54 11.37
N ASP A 152 18.96 -0.10 12.40
CA ASP A 152 17.57 -0.57 12.39
C ASP A 152 16.58 0.59 12.24
N ALA A 153 16.77 1.67 13.01
CA ALA A 153 15.92 2.85 12.94
C ALA A 153 15.95 3.51 11.55
N SER A 154 17.13 3.62 10.92
CA SER A 154 17.25 4.16 9.56
C SER A 154 16.58 3.25 8.53
N ARG A 155 16.83 1.93 8.60
CA ARG A 155 16.25 0.95 7.68
C ARG A 155 14.74 0.91 7.76
N PHE A 156 14.19 1.01 8.98
CA PHE A 156 12.76 1.15 9.21
C PHE A 156 12.18 2.40 8.52
N LEU A 157 12.78 3.57 8.72
CA LEU A 157 12.32 4.79 8.03
C LEU A 157 12.42 4.65 6.51
N ASP A 158 13.53 4.12 5.98
CA ASP A 158 13.70 3.94 4.53
C ASP A 158 12.68 2.94 3.94
N ALA A 159 12.28 1.93 4.72
CA ALA A 159 11.29 0.93 4.33
C ALA A 159 9.84 1.47 4.35
N PHE A 160 9.48 2.26 5.36
CA PHE A 160 8.09 2.65 5.63
C PHE A 160 7.77 4.12 5.34
N THR A 161 8.75 4.92 4.91
CA THR A 161 8.53 6.28 4.43
C THR A 161 8.14 6.30 2.96
N LEU A 162 7.04 6.99 2.65
CA LEU A 162 6.63 7.37 1.31
C LEU A 162 7.33 8.68 0.96
N VAL A 163 8.33 8.58 0.08
CA VAL A 163 9.15 9.72 -0.33
C VAL A 163 8.35 10.72 -1.15
N HIS A 164 8.63 12.01 -0.93
CA HIS A 164 8.12 13.08 -1.77
C HIS A 164 8.62 12.89 -3.22
N ARG A 165 7.77 13.22 -4.19
CA ARG A 165 8.13 13.15 -5.61
C ARG A 165 7.95 14.53 -6.24
N PRO A 166 8.93 15.01 -7.03
CA PRO A 166 8.84 16.34 -7.65
C PRO A 166 7.69 16.42 -8.67
N ASP A 167 7.31 15.29 -9.27
CA ASP A 167 6.20 15.18 -10.20
C ASP A 167 5.55 13.80 -10.10
N TRP A 168 4.25 13.74 -10.42
CA TRP A 168 3.48 12.50 -10.38
C TRP A 168 3.99 11.44 -11.37
N SER A 169 4.53 11.86 -12.52
CA SER A 169 5.03 11.01 -13.61
C SER A 169 6.43 10.45 -13.37
N VAL A 170 7.15 11.00 -12.39
CA VAL A 170 8.51 10.58 -12.06
C VAL A 170 8.47 9.37 -11.14
N SER A 171 9.16 8.29 -11.55
CA SER A 171 9.36 7.11 -10.71
C SER A 171 10.52 7.37 -9.75
N PRO A 172 10.35 7.13 -8.44
CA PRO A 172 11.48 7.13 -7.51
C PRO A 172 12.52 6.09 -7.92
N LYS A 173 13.79 6.39 -7.63
CA LYS A 173 14.91 5.51 -7.97
C LYS A 173 14.69 4.12 -7.36
N GLY A 174 14.91 3.07 -8.16
CA GLY A 174 14.73 1.68 -7.73
C GLY A 174 13.29 1.14 -7.89
N PHE A 175 12.32 2.00 -8.23
CA PHE A 175 10.93 1.58 -8.43
C PHE A 175 10.53 1.59 -9.90
N GLN A 176 9.78 0.58 -10.29
CA GLN A 176 9.15 0.51 -11.60
C GLN A 176 7.85 1.32 -11.63
N PRO A 177 7.34 1.74 -12.80
CA PRO A 177 6.11 2.53 -12.90
C PRO A 177 4.89 1.90 -12.19
N HIS A 178 4.77 0.57 -12.22
CA HIS A 178 3.67 -0.15 -11.56
C HIS A 178 3.68 0.00 -10.02
N ALA A 179 4.79 0.45 -9.42
CA ALA A 179 4.90 0.64 -7.99
C ALA A 179 4.11 1.85 -7.48
N TRP A 180 3.74 2.80 -8.34
CA TRP A 180 3.07 4.04 -7.93
C TRP A 180 1.82 4.41 -8.75
N GLN A 181 1.71 3.94 -10.00
CA GLN A 181 0.59 4.24 -10.91
C GLN A 181 -0.79 4.03 -10.25
N PRO A 182 -1.63 5.07 -10.11
CA PRO A 182 -2.78 5.04 -9.20
C PRO A 182 -3.85 3.98 -9.48
N TRP A 183 -3.92 3.47 -10.71
CA TRP A 183 -4.83 2.40 -11.13
C TRP A 183 -4.31 0.97 -10.84
N ARG A 184 -3.13 0.83 -10.24
CA ARG A 184 -2.58 -0.47 -9.81
C ARG A 184 -2.93 -0.76 -8.36
N PHE A 185 -3.32 -2.01 -8.10
CA PHE A 185 -3.44 -2.54 -6.74
C PHE A 185 -2.08 -2.98 -6.20
N ARG A 186 -1.95 -3.04 -4.86
CA ARG A 186 -0.73 -3.51 -4.15
C ARG A 186 0.55 -2.78 -4.56
N ARG A 187 0.44 -1.46 -4.65
CA ARG A 187 1.53 -0.54 -4.97
C ARG A 187 2.49 -0.42 -3.80
N GLN A 188 3.78 -0.63 -4.06
CA GLN A 188 4.85 -0.47 -3.07
C GLN A 188 4.98 0.99 -2.60
N LEU A 189 4.69 1.96 -3.48
CA LEU A 189 4.70 3.39 -3.18
C LEU A 189 3.26 3.89 -2.96
N SER A 190 2.69 3.50 -1.83
CA SER A 190 1.37 3.94 -1.40
C SER A 190 1.35 4.17 0.11
N VAL A 191 0.44 5.02 0.58
CA VAL A 191 0.26 5.30 2.02
C VAL A 191 -0.05 4.02 2.81
N VAL A 192 -0.72 3.05 2.18
CA VAL A 192 -1.04 1.75 2.81
C VAL A 192 0.22 0.93 3.09
N SER A 193 1.20 0.95 2.19
CA SER A 193 2.46 0.20 2.34
C SER A 193 3.54 1.01 3.07
N ARG A 194 3.46 2.34 2.99
CA ARG A 194 4.45 3.29 3.50
C ARG A 194 3.72 4.44 4.21
N PRO A 195 3.33 4.24 5.48
CA PRO A 195 2.44 5.15 6.20
C PRO A 195 3.12 6.44 6.67
N ILE A 196 4.45 6.49 6.73
CA ILE A 196 5.19 7.70 7.12
C ILE A 196 5.34 8.57 5.87
N LEU A 197 4.86 9.81 5.90
CA LEU A 197 4.88 10.69 4.73
C LEU A 197 6.02 11.69 4.85
N ALA A 198 6.86 11.79 3.82
CA ALA A 198 7.77 12.92 3.67
C ALA A 198 7.07 14.04 2.89
N MET A 199 6.88 15.20 3.52
CA MET A 199 6.11 16.31 2.94
C MET A 199 6.91 17.13 1.94
N ASP A 200 8.24 17.13 2.04
CA ASP A 200 9.14 17.87 1.17
C ASP A 200 10.41 17.09 0.77
N LEU A 201 11.28 17.73 -0.01
CA LEU A 201 12.54 17.19 -0.53
C LEU A 201 13.78 17.71 0.21
N SER A 202 13.61 18.29 1.40
CA SER A 202 14.75 18.77 2.20
C SER A 202 15.56 17.61 2.77
N ASP A 203 16.74 17.91 3.30
CA ASP A 203 17.60 16.91 3.95
C ASP A 203 16.99 16.37 5.26
N ASP A 204 16.07 17.13 5.87
CA ASP A 204 15.33 16.76 7.08
C ASP A 204 13.82 17.04 6.90
N PRO A 205 13.14 16.23 6.07
CA PRO A 205 11.75 16.48 5.72
C PRO A 205 10.85 16.25 6.95
N THR A 206 9.77 17.03 7.02
CA THR A 206 8.67 16.84 7.97
C THR A 206 7.53 16.01 7.40
#